data_AF-A0A1T4KKS1-F1
#
_entry.id   AF-A0A1T4KKS1-F1
#
_cell.length_a   1.000
_cell.length_b   1.000
_cell.length_c   1.000
_cell.angle_alpha   90.00
_cell.angle_beta   90.00
_cell.angle_gamma   90.00
#
_symmetry.space_group_name_H-M   'P 1'
#
loop_
_entity.id
_entity.type
_entity.pdbx_description
1 polymer ?
#
loop_
_entity_poly.entity_id
_entity_poly.type
_entity_poly.pdbx_seq_one_letter_code
_entity_poly.pdbx_strand_id
1 'polypeptide(L)'
;MRVENLEEKLNSRIVEAFNAGLSVIEISRAVNKSWVAHIHNLLKGTGDIDTLEKVGLRRSYGIDDKWESALKKIGYSFPRWCIGWGFDPVKAARELALGEQGDIHEALKRDFPAVYARMFGEDPPQRVPTTRIHDPHPSVTIVWHPDRNAYVAEMIGNPAINAGGIDLEHALQRFQVALRYDEQIKRLELLIAQRQNQ
;
A
#
# COMPACT_ATOMS: atom_id res chain seq x y z
N MET A 1 3.38 7.79 -21.38
CA MET A 1 3.25 6.36 -20.98
C MET A 1 1.76 6.05 -20.93
N ARG A 2 1.27 4.87 -21.32
CA ARG A 2 -0.17 4.57 -21.14
C ARG A 2 -0.45 4.34 -19.65
N VAL A 3 -1.61 4.76 -19.17
CA VAL A 3 -2.03 4.57 -17.77
C VAL A 3 -2.03 3.09 -17.39
N GLU A 4 -2.43 2.22 -18.31
CA GLU A 4 -2.37 0.75 -18.18
C GLU A 4 -0.94 0.28 -17.84
N ASN A 5 0.08 0.78 -18.55
CA ASN A 5 1.48 0.43 -18.26
C ASN A 5 1.94 0.91 -16.88
N LEU A 6 1.37 1.99 -16.34
CA LEU A 6 1.68 2.49 -15.00
C LEU A 6 1.03 1.65 -13.91
N GLU A 7 -0.18 1.16 -14.14
CA GLU A 7 -0.86 0.24 -13.21
C GLU A 7 -0.13 -1.10 -13.13
N GLU A 8 0.25 -1.68 -14.28
CA GLU A 8 1.09 -2.89 -14.32
C GLU A 8 2.41 -2.68 -13.60
N LYS A 9 3.09 -1.55 -13.86
CA LYS A 9 4.34 -1.20 -13.17
C LYS A 9 4.14 -1.04 -11.67
N LEU A 10 3.05 -0.41 -11.23
CA LEU A 10 2.73 -0.27 -9.81
C LEU A 10 2.52 -1.64 -9.17
N ASN A 11 1.77 -2.55 -9.82
CA ASN A 11 1.54 -3.89 -9.33
C ASN A 11 2.85 -4.67 -9.18
N SER A 12 3.75 -4.59 -10.16
CA SER A 12 5.09 -5.20 -10.06
C SER A 12 5.90 -4.63 -8.89
N ARG A 13 5.86 -3.31 -8.66
CA ARG A 13 6.56 -2.69 -7.52
C ARG A 13 5.94 -3.04 -6.17
N ILE A 14 4.63 -3.30 -6.10
CA ILE A 14 3.97 -3.79 -4.89
C ILE A 14 4.52 -5.18 -4.52
N VAL A 15 4.61 -6.09 -5.50
CA VAL A 15 5.16 -7.44 -5.31
C VAL A 15 6.64 -7.37 -4.89
N GLU A 16 7.43 -6.55 -5.57
CA GLU A 16 8.85 -6.37 -5.22
C GLU A 16 9.04 -5.78 -3.81
N ALA A 17 8.22 -4.81 -3.41
CA ALA A 17 8.25 -4.27 -2.05
C ALA A 17 7.96 -5.35 -1.01
N PHE A 18 6.97 -6.21 -1.26
CA PHE A 18 6.67 -7.32 -0.38
C PHE A 18 7.84 -8.31 -0.28
N ASN A 19 8.42 -8.67 -1.43
CA ASN A 19 9.58 -9.58 -1.50
C ASN A 19 10.86 -8.97 -0.91
N ALA A 20 10.94 -7.64 -0.81
CA ALA A 20 11.98 -6.92 -0.06
C ALA A 20 11.71 -6.88 1.47
N GLY A 21 10.67 -7.57 1.96
CA GLY A 21 10.34 -7.69 3.38
C GLY A 21 9.47 -6.57 3.93
N LEU A 22 8.80 -5.77 3.08
CA LEU A 22 7.75 -4.86 3.54
C LEU A 22 6.44 -5.59 3.79
N SER A 23 5.72 -5.17 4.83
CA SER A 23 4.39 -5.67 5.12
C SER A 23 3.35 -5.08 4.17
N VAL A 24 2.20 -5.76 4.05
CA VAL A 24 1.01 -5.25 3.35
C VAL A 24 0.61 -3.86 3.87
N ILE A 25 0.75 -3.62 5.18
CA ILE A 25 0.37 -2.36 5.81
C ILE A 25 1.36 -1.24 5.45
N GLU A 26 2.66 -1.51 5.46
CA GLU A 26 3.67 -0.55 5.02
C GLU A 26 3.49 -0.16 3.55
N ILE A 27 3.30 -1.15 2.68
CA ILE A 27 3.02 -0.92 1.25
C ILE A 27 1.76 -0.07 1.09
N SER A 28 0.69 -0.38 1.83
CA SER A 28 -0.55 0.39 1.78
C SER A 28 -0.38 1.85 2.18
N ARG A 29 0.51 2.15 3.14
CA ARG A 29 0.80 3.54 3.54
C ARG A 29 1.52 4.30 2.44
N ALA A 30 2.36 3.61 1.66
CA ALA A 30 3.09 4.20 0.55
C ALA A 30 2.18 4.54 -0.63
N VAL A 31 1.26 3.63 -0.98
CA VAL A 31 0.40 3.79 -2.16
C VAL A 31 -0.91 4.52 -1.85
N ASN A 32 -1.72 3.99 -0.91
CA ASN A 32 -2.92 4.58 -0.34
C ASN A 32 -3.53 3.59 0.67
N LYS A 33 -3.98 4.07 1.83
CA LYS A 33 -4.57 3.22 2.88
C LYS A 33 -5.84 2.48 2.44
N SER A 34 -6.56 2.96 1.42
CA SER A 34 -7.72 2.26 0.87
C SER A 34 -7.37 1.02 0.02
N TRP A 35 -6.09 0.82 -0.29
CA TRP A 35 -5.63 -0.26 -1.18
C TRP A 35 -5.22 -1.53 -0.44
N VAL A 36 -5.34 -1.60 0.88
CA VAL A 36 -4.90 -2.78 1.67
C VAL A 36 -5.51 -4.08 1.15
N ALA A 37 -6.81 -4.09 0.86
CA ALA A 37 -7.47 -5.26 0.31
C ALA A 37 -7.00 -5.59 -1.12
N HIS A 38 -6.75 -4.58 -1.95
CA HIS A 38 -6.23 -4.76 -3.30
C HIS A 38 -4.81 -5.36 -3.27
N ILE A 39 -3.90 -4.80 -2.46
CA ILE A 39 -2.53 -5.29 -2.28
C ILE A 39 -2.54 -6.75 -1.81
N HIS A 40 -3.33 -7.06 -0.78
CA HIS A 40 -3.40 -8.43 -0.26
C HIS A 40 -3.94 -9.41 -1.31
N ASN A 41 -4.95 -9.02 -2.09
CA ASN A 41 -5.48 -9.86 -3.16
C ASN A 41 -4.50 -10.02 -4.33
N LEU A 42 -3.74 -8.97 -4.66
CA LEU A 42 -2.68 -9.02 -5.68
C LEU A 42 -1.61 -10.03 -5.26
N LEU A 43 -1.06 -9.88 -4.05
CA LEU A 43 -0.02 -10.78 -3.50
C LEU A 43 -0.51 -12.22 -3.36
N LYS A 44 -1.79 -12.41 -3.01
CA LYS A 44 -2.42 -13.73 -3.04
C LYS A 44 -2.50 -14.29 -4.47
N GLY A 45 -2.87 -13.45 -5.45
CA GLY A 45 -2.99 -13.85 -6.85
C GLY A 45 -1.65 -14.21 -7.50
N THR A 46 -0.56 -13.62 -7.03
CA THR A 46 0.82 -13.93 -7.46
C THR A 46 1.46 -15.07 -6.67
N GLY A 47 0.82 -15.53 -5.59
CA GLY A 47 1.30 -16.64 -4.75
C GLY A 47 2.30 -16.23 -3.67
N ASP A 48 2.52 -14.93 -3.45
CA ASP A 48 3.39 -14.43 -2.38
C ASP A 48 2.72 -14.51 -0.99
N ILE A 49 1.38 -14.61 -0.95
CA ILE A 49 0.59 -14.81 0.28
C ILE A 49 -0.32 -16.03 0.13
N ASP A 50 -0.34 -16.89 1.14
CA ASP A 50 -1.19 -18.07 1.16
C ASP A 50 -2.70 -17.79 1.12
N THR A 51 -3.45 -18.74 0.58
CA THR A 51 -4.91 -18.69 0.61
C THR A 51 -5.44 -19.20 1.95
N LEU A 52 -6.06 -18.33 2.75
CA LEU A 52 -6.81 -18.79 3.92
C LEU A 52 -8.09 -19.52 3.52
N GLU A 53 -8.38 -20.61 4.21
CA GLU A 53 -9.69 -21.24 4.18
C GLU A 53 -10.80 -20.30 4.70
N LYS A 54 -12.00 -20.41 4.14
CA LYS A 54 -13.14 -19.54 4.48
C LYS A 54 -13.51 -19.61 5.97
N VAL A 55 -13.27 -20.74 6.63
CA VAL A 55 -13.56 -20.94 8.06
C VAL A 55 -12.62 -20.07 8.91
N GLY A 56 -11.33 -20.02 8.59
CA GLY A 56 -10.37 -19.15 9.26
C GLY A 56 -10.72 -17.67 9.14
N LEU A 57 -11.29 -17.24 8.01
CA LEU A 57 -11.64 -15.83 7.80
C LEU A 57 -12.81 -15.35 8.67
N ARG A 58 -13.71 -16.25 9.07
CA ARG A 58 -14.94 -15.92 9.82
C ARG A 58 -14.83 -16.19 11.33
N ARG A 59 -13.74 -16.83 11.76
CA ARG A 59 -13.52 -17.16 13.17
C ARG A 59 -13.29 -15.88 13.98
N SER A 60 -13.87 -15.81 15.17
CA SER A 60 -13.47 -14.83 16.18
C SER A 60 -12.20 -15.32 16.88
N TYR A 61 -11.19 -14.46 16.92
CA TYR A 61 -9.88 -14.79 17.48
C TYR A 61 -9.66 -14.22 18.89
N GLY A 62 -10.61 -13.43 19.42
CA GLY A 62 -10.51 -12.84 20.75
C GLY A 62 -9.35 -11.85 20.90
N ILE A 63 -8.98 -11.16 19.81
CA ILE A 63 -7.98 -10.08 19.85
C ILE A 63 -8.57 -8.80 20.47
N ASP A 64 -7.72 -7.88 20.91
CA ASP A 64 -8.14 -6.60 21.48
C ASP A 64 -9.05 -5.80 20.52
N ASP A 65 -10.17 -5.29 21.06
CA ASP A 65 -11.21 -4.57 20.30
C ASP A 65 -10.68 -3.31 19.59
N LYS A 66 -9.69 -2.62 20.18
CA LYS A 66 -9.12 -1.41 19.58
C LYS A 66 -8.30 -1.78 18.35
N TRP A 67 -7.59 -2.89 18.39
CA TRP A 67 -6.86 -3.41 17.24
C TRP A 67 -7.80 -3.92 16.16
N GLU A 68 -8.82 -4.70 16.53
CA GLU A 68 -9.83 -5.16 15.57
C GLU A 68 -10.51 -3.96 14.87
N SER A 69 -10.84 -2.92 15.63
CA SER A 69 -11.38 -1.66 15.10
C SER A 69 -10.41 -0.95 14.16
N ALA A 70 -9.10 -0.96 14.45
CA ALA A 70 -8.08 -0.35 13.60
C ALA A 70 -7.96 -1.07 12.24
N LEU A 71 -8.01 -2.41 12.25
CA LEU A 71 -8.03 -3.23 11.04
C LEU A 71 -9.29 -2.99 10.21
N LYS A 72 -10.47 -2.96 10.84
CA LYS A 72 -11.75 -2.69 10.16
C LYS A 72 -11.75 -1.33 9.47
N LYS A 73 -11.18 -0.28 10.09
CA LYS A 73 -11.09 1.08 9.51
C LYS A 73 -10.33 1.14 8.18
N ILE A 74 -9.41 0.20 7.93
CA ILE A 74 -8.64 0.12 6.69
C ILE A 74 -9.14 -1.00 5.75
N GLY A 75 -10.31 -1.57 6.03
CA GLY A 75 -10.88 -2.66 5.22
C GLY A 75 -10.08 -3.96 5.31
N TYR A 76 -9.41 -4.20 6.44
CA TYR A 76 -8.56 -5.36 6.66
C TYR A 76 -9.04 -6.21 7.84
N SER A 77 -8.46 -7.39 7.99
CA SER A 77 -8.84 -8.33 9.06
C SER A 77 -7.61 -8.97 9.68
N PHE A 78 -7.73 -9.36 10.95
CA PHE A 78 -6.65 -9.99 11.69
C PHE A 78 -6.10 -11.26 11.02
N PRO A 79 -6.94 -12.19 10.50
CA PRO A 79 -6.42 -13.36 9.80
C PRO A 79 -5.62 -12.99 8.55
N ARG A 80 -6.08 -11.99 7.78
CA ARG A 80 -5.34 -11.53 6.60
C ARG A 80 -4.01 -10.91 6.97
N TRP A 81 -3.97 -10.13 8.06
CA TRP A 81 -2.75 -9.55 8.60
C TRP A 81 -1.74 -10.63 8.99
N CYS A 82 -2.20 -11.66 9.73
CA CYS A 82 -1.34 -12.77 10.13
C CYS A 82 -0.70 -13.47 8.92
N ILE A 83 -1.49 -13.85 7.92
CA ILE A 83 -0.96 -14.54 6.73
C ILE A 83 -0.04 -13.64 5.93
N GLY A 84 -0.32 -12.33 5.87
CA GLY A 84 0.58 -11.37 5.23
C GLY A 84 1.97 -11.32 5.86
N TRP A 85 2.10 -11.77 7.11
CA TRP A 85 3.35 -11.96 7.83
C TRP A 85 3.81 -13.44 7.89
N GLY A 86 3.05 -14.38 7.33
CA GLY A 86 3.31 -15.82 7.44
C GLY A 86 2.96 -16.43 8.81
N PHE A 87 2.18 -15.74 9.64
CA PHE A 87 1.77 -16.22 10.96
C PHE A 87 0.51 -17.09 10.90
N ASP A 88 0.44 -18.07 11.80
CA ASP A 88 -0.82 -18.77 12.10
C ASP A 88 -1.73 -17.86 12.96
N PRO A 89 -2.96 -17.55 12.52
CA PRO A 89 -3.84 -16.63 13.26
C PRO A 89 -4.21 -17.11 14.68
N VAL A 90 -4.28 -18.42 14.93
CA VAL A 90 -4.63 -18.96 16.27
C VAL A 90 -3.46 -18.79 17.23
N LYS A 91 -2.25 -19.11 16.78
CA LYS A 91 -1.01 -18.90 17.54
C LYS A 91 -0.78 -17.41 17.81
N ALA A 92 -0.94 -16.56 16.79
CA ALA A 92 -0.77 -15.12 16.94
C ALA A 92 -1.71 -14.50 17.95
N ALA A 93 -2.99 -14.91 17.95
CA ALA A 93 -3.95 -14.43 18.94
C ALA A 93 -3.58 -14.87 20.37
N ARG A 94 -3.08 -16.11 20.52
CA ARG A 94 -2.64 -16.64 21.82
C ARG A 94 -1.40 -15.90 22.35
N GLU A 95 -0.39 -15.70 21.52
CA GLU A 95 0.85 -15.01 21.89
C GLU A 95 0.56 -13.59 22.40
N LEU A 96 -0.25 -12.84 21.64
CA LEU A 96 -0.66 -11.49 22.00
C LEU A 96 -1.50 -11.45 23.30
N ALA A 97 -2.33 -12.46 23.55
CA ALA A 97 -3.12 -12.54 24.77
C ALA A 97 -2.27 -12.86 26.01
N LEU A 98 -1.18 -13.62 25.84
CA LEU A 98 -0.22 -13.94 26.91
C LEU A 98 0.80 -12.83 27.13
N GLY A 99 0.94 -11.89 26.19
CA GLY A 99 1.93 -10.81 26.25
C GLY A 99 3.37 -11.28 26.04
N GLU A 100 3.54 -12.45 25.42
CA GLU A 100 4.85 -13.03 25.11
C GLU A 100 5.52 -12.18 24.01
N GLN A 101 6.66 -11.58 24.32
CA GLN A 101 7.41 -10.82 23.31
C GLN A 101 7.97 -11.77 22.25
N GLY A 102 7.77 -11.43 20.98
CA GLY A 102 8.12 -12.25 19.83
C GLY A 102 7.88 -11.55 18.50
N ASP A 103 8.03 -12.28 17.39
CA ASP A 103 7.92 -11.74 16.04
C ASP A 103 6.55 -11.10 15.76
N ILE A 104 5.48 -11.60 16.39
CA ILE A 104 4.12 -11.06 16.23
C ILE A 104 4.00 -9.69 16.91
N HIS A 105 4.64 -9.51 18.06
CA HIS A 105 4.70 -8.21 18.74
C HIS A 105 5.48 -7.18 17.92
N GLU A 106 6.64 -7.57 17.38
CA GLU A 106 7.44 -6.69 16.52
C GLU A 106 6.70 -6.33 15.23
N ALA A 107 6.03 -7.30 14.60
CA ALA A 107 5.17 -7.05 13.44
C ALA A 107 4.02 -6.08 13.77
N LEU A 108 3.35 -6.26 14.92
CA LEU A 108 2.28 -5.37 15.37
C LEU A 108 2.79 -3.97 15.67
N LYS A 109 3.96 -3.85 16.31
CA LYS A 109 4.61 -2.57 16.60
C LYS A 109 5.00 -1.84 15.32
N ARG A 110 5.50 -2.56 14.31
CA ARG A 110 5.83 -2.03 12.97
C ARG A 110 4.59 -1.58 12.19
N ASP A 111 3.55 -2.40 12.16
CA ASP A 111 2.36 -2.16 11.37
C ASP A 111 1.32 -1.28 12.05
N PHE A 112 1.26 -1.24 13.37
CA PHE A 112 0.29 -0.44 14.11
C PHE A 112 0.90 0.11 15.39
N PRO A 113 1.97 0.94 15.30
CA PRO A 113 2.71 1.37 16.48
C PRO A 113 1.84 2.11 17.50
N ALA A 114 0.90 2.94 17.04
CA ALA A 114 -0.02 3.64 17.95
C ALA A 114 -1.08 2.73 18.59
N VAL A 115 -1.39 1.57 17.99
CA VAL A 115 -2.26 0.55 18.58
C VAL A 115 -1.45 -0.24 19.60
N TYR A 116 -0.27 -0.70 19.21
CA TYR A 116 0.68 -1.41 20.06
C TYR A 116 0.94 -0.63 21.36
N ALA A 117 1.35 0.63 21.23
CA ALA A 117 1.62 1.52 22.36
C ALA A 117 0.44 1.62 23.34
N ARG A 118 -0.80 1.68 22.84
CA ARG A 118 -2.00 1.72 23.70
C ARG A 118 -2.36 0.39 24.33
N MET A 119 -2.06 -0.73 23.68
CA MET A 119 -2.32 -2.07 24.20
C MET A 119 -1.33 -2.43 25.32
N PHE A 120 -0.08 -2.01 25.18
CA PHE A 120 1.02 -2.41 26.06
C PHE A 120 1.58 -1.28 26.93
N GLY A 121 0.93 -0.11 26.94
CA GLY A 121 1.28 1.00 27.82
C GLY A 121 2.58 1.74 27.45
N GLU A 122 2.97 1.73 26.16
CA GLU A 122 4.09 2.52 25.65
C GLU A 122 3.63 3.90 25.17
N ASP A 123 4.58 4.82 24.97
CA ASP A 123 4.30 6.10 24.34
C ASP A 123 4.09 5.92 22.82
N PRO A 124 3.01 6.48 22.24
CA PRO A 124 2.78 6.38 20.80
C PRO A 124 3.84 7.19 20.04
N PRO A 125 4.40 6.67 18.94
CA PRO A 125 5.39 7.44 18.19
C PRO A 125 4.77 8.66 17.54
N GLN A 126 5.59 9.68 17.33
CA GLN A 126 5.20 10.86 16.58
C GLN A 126 4.86 10.48 15.14
N ARG A 127 3.81 11.11 14.60
CA ARG A 127 3.43 10.92 13.20
C ARG A 127 4.48 11.56 12.30
N VAL A 128 5.17 10.75 11.52
CA VAL A 128 6.03 11.24 10.44
C VAL A 128 5.14 11.52 9.21
N PRO A 129 5.13 12.75 8.68
CA PRO A 129 4.41 13.06 7.46
C PRO A 129 4.95 12.25 6.29
N THR A 130 4.07 11.81 5.39
CA THR A 130 4.49 11.16 4.15
C THR A 130 5.17 12.18 3.25
N THR A 131 6.40 11.90 2.80
CA THR A 131 7.09 12.75 1.83
C THR A 131 6.29 12.80 0.52
N ARG A 132 5.93 14.01 0.08
CA ARG A 132 5.40 14.24 -1.27
C ARG A 132 6.56 14.25 -2.26
N ILE A 133 6.41 13.52 -3.35
CA ILE A 133 7.45 13.42 -4.38
C ILE A 133 7.25 14.49 -5.44
N HIS A 134 5.99 14.79 -5.76
CA HIS A 134 5.61 15.81 -6.72
C HIS A 134 5.05 17.06 -6.04
N ASP A 135 5.12 18.18 -6.75
CA ASP A 135 4.39 19.38 -6.40
C ASP A 135 2.87 19.09 -6.39
N PRO A 136 2.11 19.52 -5.37
CA PRO A 136 0.66 19.43 -5.40
C PRO A 136 -0.03 20.15 -6.57
N HIS A 137 0.64 21.12 -7.22
CA HIS A 137 0.11 21.92 -8.31
C HIS A 137 1.04 21.85 -9.54
N PRO A 138 1.16 20.69 -10.19
CA PRO A 138 2.02 20.55 -11.36
C PRO A 138 1.49 21.42 -12.51
N SER A 139 2.41 22.05 -13.24
CA SER A 139 2.06 22.73 -14.49
C SER A 139 1.95 21.72 -15.62
N VAL A 140 0.91 21.83 -16.45
CA VAL A 140 0.56 20.83 -17.48
C VAL A 140 0.33 21.53 -18.82
N THR A 141 0.88 20.96 -19.89
CA THR A 141 0.53 21.31 -21.27
C THR A 141 -0.42 20.27 -21.84
N ILE A 142 -1.47 20.69 -22.54
CA ILE A 142 -2.40 19.78 -23.23
C ILE A 142 -2.42 20.15 -24.71
N VAL A 143 -1.99 19.21 -25.56
CA VAL A 143 -1.86 19.42 -27.01
C VAL A 143 -2.48 18.25 -27.78
N TRP A 144 -3.08 18.52 -28.94
CA TRP A 144 -3.54 17.47 -29.84
C TRP A 144 -2.33 16.78 -30.51
N HIS A 145 -2.22 15.47 -30.36
CA HIS A 145 -1.19 14.67 -31.04
C HIS A 145 -1.83 13.85 -32.18
N PRO A 146 -1.52 14.16 -33.45
CA PRO A 146 -2.12 13.48 -34.60
C PRO A 146 -1.80 11.99 -34.63
N ASP A 147 -0.58 11.59 -34.30
CA ASP A 147 -0.14 10.18 -34.31
C ASP A 147 -0.89 9.30 -33.30
N ARG A 148 -1.33 9.91 -32.19
CA ARG A 148 -2.08 9.22 -31.13
C ARG A 148 -3.59 9.39 -31.30
N ASN A 149 -4.01 10.25 -32.24
CA ASN A 149 -5.40 10.68 -32.42
C ASN A 149 -6.07 11.05 -31.08
N ALA A 150 -5.36 11.84 -30.27
CA ALA A 150 -5.76 12.15 -28.90
C ALA A 150 -5.19 13.49 -28.41
N TYR A 151 -5.87 14.13 -27.46
CA TYR A 151 -5.29 15.19 -26.64
C TYR A 151 -4.34 14.56 -25.63
N VAL A 152 -3.10 15.03 -25.55
CA VAL A 152 -2.12 14.53 -24.59
C VAL A 152 -1.81 15.63 -23.59
N ALA A 153 -2.05 15.31 -22.32
CA ALA A 153 -1.65 16.11 -21.19
C ALA A 153 -0.27 15.64 -20.71
N GLU A 154 0.68 16.57 -20.60
CA GLU A 154 2.08 16.30 -20.24
C GLU A 154 2.54 17.26 -19.14
N MET A 155 3.32 16.75 -18.18
CA MET A 155 3.86 17.59 -17.11
C MET A 155 5.02 18.45 -17.61
N ILE A 156 4.95 19.77 -17.37
CA ILE A 156 6.06 20.66 -17.65
C ILE A 156 7.25 20.29 -16.75
N GLY A 157 8.43 20.13 -17.35
CA GLY A 157 9.67 19.75 -16.64
C GLY A 157 9.89 18.23 -16.52
N ASN A 158 8.87 17.40 -16.73
CA ASN A 158 9.05 15.95 -16.85
C ASN A 158 8.00 15.32 -17.79
N PRO A 159 8.24 15.39 -19.11
CA PRO A 159 7.31 14.90 -20.12
C PRO A 159 7.08 13.37 -20.10
N ALA A 160 7.88 12.60 -19.34
CA ALA A 160 7.67 11.16 -19.19
C ALA A 160 6.32 10.84 -18.52
N ILE A 161 5.82 11.77 -17.68
CA ILE A 161 4.46 11.72 -17.12
C ILE A 161 3.53 12.38 -18.13
N ASN A 162 2.84 11.56 -18.91
CA ASN A 162 1.84 12.00 -19.87
C ASN A 162 0.68 11.01 -19.96
N ALA A 163 -0.48 11.51 -20.36
CA ALA A 163 -1.67 10.70 -20.64
C ALA A 163 -2.49 11.28 -21.80
N GLY A 164 -3.06 10.39 -22.61
CA GLY A 164 -3.91 10.76 -23.75
C GLY A 164 -5.39 10.61 -23.46
N GLY A 165 -6.23 11.56 -23.87
CA GLY A 165 -7.69 11.52 -23.77
C GLY A 165 -8.36 11.90 -25.09
N ILE A 166 -9.65 11.58 -25.21
CA ILE A 166 -10.46 11.89 -26.40
C ILE A 166 -10.77 13.39 -26.51
N ASP A 167 -10.70 14.10 -25.39
CA ASP A 167 -10.88 15.55 -25.25
C ASP A 167 -9.93 16.08 -24.17
N LEU A 168 -9.93 17.41 -23.97
CA LEU A 168 -9.06 18.09 -23.01
C LEU A 168 -9.31 17.66 -21.56
N GLU A 169 -10.58 17.48 -21.17
CA GLU A 169 -10.95 17.12 -19.80
C GLU A 169 -10.53 15.69 -19.50
N HIS A 170 -10.83 14.76 -20.41
CA HIS A 170 -10.44 13.37 -20.29
C HIS A 170 -8.91 13.21 -20.27
N ALA A 171 -8.17 13.99 -21.06
CA ALA A 171 -6.71 14.01 -21.02
C ALA A 171 -6.18 14.45 -19.64
N LEU A 172 -6.75 15.52 -19.07
CA LEU A 172 -6.38 16.01 -17.74
C LEU A 172 -6.71 15.00 -16.63
N GLN A 173 -7.90 14.39 -16.66
CA GLN A 173 -8.30 13.37 -15.69
C GLN A 173 -7.34 12.16 -15.73
N ARG A 174 -7.02 11.65 -16.93
CA ARG A 174 -6.06 10.54 -17.07
C ARG A 174 -4.64 10.95 -16.66
N PHE A 175 -4.25 12.20 -16.88
CA PHE A 175 -2.96 12.71 -16.42
C PHE A 175 -2.88 12.74 -14.89
N GLN A 176 -3.93 13.18 -14.19
CA GLN A 176 -3.97 13.14 -12.73
C GLN A 176 -3.85 11.71 -12.18
N VAL A 177 -4.44 10.72 -12.87
CA VAL A 177 -4.25 9.30 -12.54
C VAL A 177 -2.80 8.86 -12.77
N ALA A 178 -2.21 9.21 -13.92
CA ALA A 178 -0.82 8.87 -14.24
C ALA A 178 0.16 9.47 -13.21
N LEU A 179 -0.05 10.73 -12.82
CA LEU A 179 0.76 11.41 -11.80
C LEU A 179 0.67 10.71 -10.44
N ARG A 180 -0.55 10.30 -10.05
CA ARG A 180 -0.77 9.55 -8.81
C ARG A 180 -0.02 8.21 -8.84
N TYR A 181 -0.10 7.46 -9.95
CA TYR A 181 0.64 6.21 -10.07
C TYR A 181 2.15 6.43 -10.02
N ASP A 182 2.68 7.46 -10.71
CA ASP A 182 4.10 7.78 -10.64
C ASP A 182 4.55 8.13 -9.20
N GLU A 183 3.74 8.90 -8.46
CA GLU A 183 4.02 9.21 -7.05
C GLU A 183 4.07 7.95 -6.18
N GLN A 184 3.10 7.05 -6.35
CA GLN A 184 3.01 5.79 -5.61
C GLN A 184 4.19 4.86 -5.94
N ILE A 185 4.54 4.72 -7.21
CA ILE A 185 5.67 3.93 -7.69
C ILE A 185 6.97 4.43 -7.06
N LYS A 186 7.24 5.73 -7.13
CA LYS A 186 8.48 6.30 -6.57
C LYS A 186 8.55 6.19 -5.05
N ARG A 187 7.42 6.26 -4.34
CA ARG A 187 7.39 6.00 -2.89
C ARG A 187 7.78 4.57 -2.57
N LEU A 188 7.28 3.58 -3.33
CA LEU A 188 7.68 2.20 -3.17
C LEU A 188 9.17 1.99 -3.49
N GLU A 189 9.67 2.58 -4.58
CA GLU A 189 11.09 2.50 -4.95
C GLU A 189 12.01 3.03 -3.85
N LEU A 190 11.66 4.16 -3.22
CA LEU A 190 12.41 4.70 -2.08
C LEU A 190 12.40 3.76 -0.87
N LEU A 191 11.25 3.18 -0.55
CA LEU A 191 11.13 2.25 0.59
C LEU A 191 11.88 0.93 0.34
N ILE A 192 11.83 0.39 -0.88
CA ILE A 192 12.61 -0.79 -1.29
C ILE A 192 14.10 -0.51 -1.11
N ALA A 193 14.58 0.62 -1.64
CA ALA A 193 15.99 1.01 -1.52
C ALA A 193 16.41 1.19 -0.04
N GLN A 194 15.55 1.74 0.80
CA GLN A 194 15.84 1.85 2.24
C GLN A 194 15.94 0.49 2.93
N ARG A 195 15.12 -0.48 2.52
CA ARG A 195 15.15 -1.84 3.09
C ARG A 195 16.36 -2.65 2.63
N GLN A 196 16.77 -2.52 1.38
CA GLN A 196 17.92 -3.25 0.83
C GLN A 196 19.27 -2.75 1.39
N ASN A 197 19.32 -1.54 1.92
CA ASN A 197 20.52 -0.94 2.51
C ASN A 197 20.63 -1.11 4.05
N GLN A 198 19.69 -1.84 4.67
CA GLN A 198 19.72 -2.23 6.09
C GLN A 198 20.23 -3.66 6.25
#